data_AF-A0A8S9WVD8-F1
#
_entry.id   AF-A0A8S9WVD8-F1
#
_cell.length_a   1.000
_cell.length_b   1.000
_cell.length_c   1.000
_cell.angle_alpha   90.00
_cell.angle_beta   90.00
_cell.angle_gamma   90.00
#
_symmetry.space_group_name_H-M   'P 1'
#
loop_
_entity.id
_entity.type
_entity.pdbx_description
1 polymer ?
#
loop_
_entity_poly.entity_id
_entity_poly.type
_entity_poly.pdbx_seq_one_letter_code
_entity_poly.pdbx_strand_id
1 'polypeptide(L)'
;MLEKITDGNTKTELSNRKEPGLFCGETEQPQTFISETSFVKLVFHVDNFTDQTYFSFDSRAEQQFDVYLRYGQHPELYPNRRGQIASGTYCERTFTDCRLQTCYVQSPAYPGIYPRHLHCTYKLNTRQPFIKLYIENEEFNIDGQRCENIMTCPMRPISSGAEHCPYDYIKIYDGKDASYPVIGTFCGMGKFPYSIIGTSEDLFVEFVSSPAGPLLNTGFHFNVGNWPGHVETAGSRNSTCDWLLTAEDLARSGDSEGIFLSVAHWYPPHTSCTYLIQGKPNQVVRLYFPSFRINRIESPIAVFDGDCGESLTLYDASWPDDSRIIKTFCDTFSRAMEKHDFVSTGNALFVRFESKTGSYSGSSLYYWAHYDFFNNTKFGTAVAGTLCDEEFSSWKSVSGYLRSPMNTLVYKKPENSSPLTCRYSFVTDRRLYARVILTITAINFKVSENFHSAALRPALLIVSSPRRYENLSKEILKSPPR
;
A
#
# COMPACT_ATOMS: atom_id res chain seq x y z
N MET A 1 -0.59 -46.55 18.91
CA MET A 1 -1.68 -46.76 17.92
C MET A 1 -1.36 -45.91 16.70
N LEU A 2 -1.42 -46.49 15.50
CA LEU A 2 -1.18 -45.78 14.25
C LEU A 2 -2.39 -45.94 13.34
N GLU A 3 -2.99 -44.82 12.96
CA GLU A 3 -4.08 -44.80 11.99
C GLU A 3 -3.57 -44.25 10.65
N LYS A 4 -3.95 -44.90 9.56
CA LYS A 4 -3.57 -44.51 8.20
C LYS A 4 -4.82 -44.30 7.36
N ILE A 5 -5.01 -43.06 6.92
CA ILE A 5 -6.14 -42.67 6.06
C ILE A 5 -5.65 -42.56 4.62
N THR A 6 -6.15 -43.44 3.76
CA THR A 6 -5.86 -43.44 2.33
C THR A 6 -7.11 -43.01 1.56
N ASP A 7 -7.02 -41.91 0.82
CA ASP A 7 -8.10 -41.35 0.02
C ASP A 7 -7.88 -41.67 -1.46
N GLY A 8 -8.83 -42.38 -2.08
CA GLY A 8 -8.84 -42.89 -3.45
C GLY A 8 -8.60 -44.41 -3.58
N ASN A 9 -9.02 -45.01 -4.71
CA ASN A 9 -8.79 -46.43 -5.07
C ASN A 9 -7.84 -46.67 -6.29
N THR A 10 -7.33 -47.90 -6.49
CA THR A 10 -6.36 -48.24 -7.59
C THR A 10 -6.79 -47.84 -9.00
N LYS A 11 -8.04 -47.46 -9.22
CA LYS A 11 -8.62 -47.02 -10.49
C LYS A 11 -8.78 -45.49 -10.61
N THR A 12 -8.62 -44.71 -9.52
CA THR A 12 -8.72 -43.24 -9.53
C THR A 12 -7.34 -42.58 -9.65
N GLU A 13 -7.23 -41.59 -10.54
CA GLU A 13 -6.01 -40.78 -10.74
C GLU A 13 -5.72 -39.86 -9.54
N LEU A 14 -6.76 -39.45 -8.79
CA LEU A 14 -6.66 -38.67 -7.56
C LEU A 14 -6.44 -39.59 -6.37
N SER A 15 -5.26 -39.51 -5.73
CA SER A 15 -5.01 -40.23 -4.48
C SER A 15 -3.78 -39.78 -3.71
N ASN A 16 -3.85 -39.80 -2.38
CA ASN A 16 -2.70 -39.65 -1.48
C ASN A 16 -1.89 -40.96 -1.30
N ARG A 17 -2.03 -41.92 -2.22
CA ARG A 17 -1.68 -43.33 -2.02
C ARG A 17 -0.20 -43.70 -1.95
N LYS A 18 0.70 -42.90 -2.53
CA LYS A 18 2.11 -43.30 -2.66
C LYS A 18 2.74 -43.51 -1.28
N GLU A 19 2.51 -42.58 -0.35
CA GLU A 19 2.93 -42.66 1.05
C GLU A 19 1.90 -41.97 1.95
N PRO A 20 0.77 -42.62 2.30
CA PRO A 20 -0.21 -42.02 3.20
C PRO A 20 0.44 -41.95 4.59
N GLY A 21 0.53 -40.73 5.14
CA GLY A 21 1.10 -40.54 6.46
C GLY A 21 0.23 -41.12 7.57
N LEU A 22 0.75 -41.04 8.79
CA LEU A 22 0.24 -41.74 9.96
C LEU A 22 -0.28 -40.75 10.99
N PHE A 23 -1.41 -41.07 11.59
CA PHE A 23 -1.93 -40.36 12.75
C PHE A 23 -1.62 -41.13 14.02
N CYS A 24 -1.25 -40.42 15.07
CA CYS A 24 -0.98 -40.97 16.40
C CYS A 24 -1.52 -40.06 17.50
N GLY A 25 -1.68 -40.63 18.70
CA GLY A 25 -2.15 -39.91 19.89
C GLY A 25 -3.61 -40.20 20.23
N GLU A 26 -4.08 -39.53 21.27
CA GLU A 26 -5.45 -39.62 21.78
C GLU A 26 -6.22 -38.34 21.43
N THR A 27 -7.54 -38.45 21.23
CA THR A 27 -8.42 -37.29 21.02
C THR A 27 -9.58 -37.34 22.02
N GLU A 28 -9.81 -36.22 22.70
CA GLU A 28 -10.96 -36.06 23.61
C GLU A 28 -12.24 -35.68 22.87
N GLN A 29 -12.09 -35.12 21.66
CA GLN A 29 -13.21 -34.67 20.82
C GLN A 29 -13.32 -35.50 19.55
N PRO A 30 -14.53 -35.73 19.04
CA PRO A 30 -14.73 -36.39 17.76
C PRO A 30 -14.13 -35.56 16.63
N GLN A 31 -13.26 -36.19 15.83
CA GLN A 31 -12.62 -35.56 14.68
C GLN A 31 -13.36 -35.91 13.40
N THR A 32 -13.45 -34.94 12.49
CA THR A 32 -14.09 -35.14 11.19
C THR A 32 -13.03 -35.25 10.11
N PHE A 33 -13.18 -36.20 9.19
CA PHE A 33 -12.40 -36.30 7.97
C PHE A 33 -13.33 -36.28 6.77
N ILE A 34 -13.07 -35.40 5.79
CA ILE A 34 -13.89 -35.26 4.58
C ILE A 34 -13.02 -35.61 3.36
N SER A 35 -13.32 -36.72 2.70
CA SER A 35 -12.55 -37.17 1.55
C SER A 35 -12.63 -36.22 0.36
N GLU A 36 -11.56 -36.16 -0.44
CA GLU A 36 -11.54 -35.52 -1.75
C GLU A 36 -12.02 -36.48 -2.85
N THR A 37 -12.05 -37.80 -2.58
CA THR A 37 -12.51 -38.82 -3.52
C THR A 37 -13.75 -39.57 -3.02
N SER A 38 -14.34 -40.39 -3.90
CA SER A 38 -15.48 -41.27 -3.59
C SER A 38 -15.09 -42.55 -2.84
N PHE A 39 -13.81 -42.74 -2.50
CA PHE A 39 -13.33 -43.95 -1.85
C PHE A 39 -12.32 -43.62 -0.76
N VAL A 40 -12.53 -44.12 0.44
CA VAL A 40 -11.56 -44.01 1.55
C VAL A 40 -11.23 -45.41 2.06
N LYS A 41 -9.95 -45.66 2.30
CA LYS A 41 -9.45 -46.84 2.99
C LYS A 41 -8.81 -46.40 4.30
N LEU A 42 -9.41 -46.83 5.40
CA LEU A 42 -8.87 -46.68 6.74
C LEU A 42 -8.09 -47.95 7.09
N VAL A 43 -6.84 -47.79 7.54
CA VAL A 43 -6.02 -48.89 8.05
C VAL A 43 -5.62 -48.55 9.48
N PHE A 44 -6.10 -49.39 10.39
CA PHE A 44 -5.76 -49.31 11.80
C PHE A 44 -4.64 -50.30 12.11
N HIS A 45 -3.57 -49.82 12.72
CA HIS A 45 -2.41 -50.62 13.09
C HIS A 45 -2.03 -50.42 14.55
N VAL A 46 -1.88 -51.51 15.28
CA VAL A 46 -1.54 -51.53 16.70
C VAL A 46 -0.53 -52.63 16.95
N ASP A 47 0.64 -52.26 17.50
CA ASP A 47 1.71 -53.20 17.85
C ASP A 47 1.42 -53.95 19.16
N ASN A 48 0.80 -53.27 20.13
CA ASN A 48 0.44 -53.83 21.44
C ASN A 48 -0.93 -53.28 21.88
N PHE A 49 -1.83 -54.15 22.30
CA PHE A 49 -3.21 -53.80 22.61
C PHE A 49 -3.58 -54.22 24.04
N THR A 50 -4.45 -53.42 24.65
CA THR A 50 -5.08 -53.69 25.95
C THR A 50 -6.60 -53.50 25.82
N ASP A 51 -7.35 -53.84 26.87
CA ASP A 51 -8.81 -53.61 26.91
C ASP A 51 -9.19 -52.11 26.81
N GLN A 52 -8.22 -51.21 26.97
CA GLN A 52 -8.39 -49.76 26.81
C GLN A 52 -8.15 -49.30 25.35
N THR A 53 -7.70 -50.19 24.47
CA THR A 53 -7.46 -49.87 23.05
C THR A 53 -8.74 -50.04 22.25
N TYR A 54 -9.46 -48.95 21.99
CA TYR A 54 -10.66 -48.96 21.15
C TYR A 54 -10.61 -47.86 20.09
N PHE A 55 -11.31 -48.07 18.99
CA PHE A 55 -11.60 -47.05 17.99
C PHE A 55 -13.06 -47.17 17.57
N SER A 56 -13.72 -46.05 17.30
CA SER A 56 -15.09 -46.00 16.82
C SER A 56 -15.23 -44.81 15.89
N PHE A 57 -15.91 -45.02 14.77
CA PHE A 57 -16.21 -43.96 13.82
C PHE A 57 -17.62 -44.13 13.26
N ASP A 58 -18.26 -43.00 12.99
CA ASP A 58 -19.48 -42.93 12.19
C ASP A 58 -19.10 -42.53 10.76
N SER A 59 -19.77 -43.09 9.76
CA SER A 59 -19.51 -42.77 8.36
C SER A 59 -20.82 -42.46 7.64
N ARG A 60 -20.85 -41.32 6.95
CA ARG A 60 -21.97 -40.88 6.11
C ARG A 60 -21.50 -40.37 4.77
N ALA A 61 -22.35 -40.52 3.75
CA ALA A 61 -22.12 -39.97 2.41
C ALA A 61 -23.09 -38.81 2.19
N GLU A 62 -22.55 -37.59 2.08
CA GLU A 62 -23.32 -36.35 1.86
C GLU A 62 -23.09 -35.83 0.44
N GLN A 63 -24.08 -35.13 -0.10
CA GLN A 63 -23.95 -34.47 -1.39
C GLN A 63 -23.22 -33.13 -1.23
N GLN A 64 -22.57 -32.64 -2.29
CA GLN A 64 -21.74 -31.43 -2.20
C GLN A 64 -22.52 -30.19 -1.75
N PHE A 65 -23.82 -30.08 -2.06
CA PHE A 65 -24.66 -28.97 -1.64
C PHE A 65 -25.03 -28.99 -0.15
N ASP A 66 -24.94 -30.15 0.51
CA ASP A 66 -25.17 -30.27 1.95
C ASP A 66 -23.94 -29.81 2.76
N VAL A 67 -22.75 -29.82 2.14
CA VAL A 67 -21.46 -29.47 2.77
C VAL A 67 -21.07 -28.01 2.48
N TYR A 68 -21.94 -27.08 2.83
CA TYR A 68 -21.78 -25.65 2.51
C TYR A 68 -20.53 -25.01 3.14
N LEU A 69 -20.02 -25.51 4.28
CA LEU A 69 -18.76 -25.02 4.87
C LEU A 69 -17.55 -25.23 3.94
N ARG A 70 -17.63 -26.22 3.04
CA ARG A 70 -16.57 -26.57 2.10
C ARG A 70 -16.80 -25.96 0.72
N TYR A 71 -18.05 -25.98 0.23
CA TYR A 71 -18.39 -25.55 -1.13
C TYR A 71 -19.11 -24.18 -1.22
N GLY A 72 -19.42 -23.58 -0.07
CA GLY A 72 -20.25 -22.38 0.06
C GLY A 72 -21.75 -22.68 -0.01
N GLN A 73 -22.59 -21.68 0.26
CA GLN A 73 -24.06 -21.82 0.29
C GLN A 73 -24.69 -22.14 -1.08
N HIS A 74 -24.02 -21.73 -2.17
CA HIS A 74 -24.44 -21.95 -3.56
C HIS A 74 -23.30 -22.51 -4.40
N PRO A 75 -22.98 -23.82 -4.29
CA PRO A 75 -21.92 -24.45 -5.09
C PRO A 75 -22.18 -24.41 -6.60
N GLU A 76 -23.45 -24.44 -7.00
CA GLU A 76 -23.89 -24.43 -8.40
C GLU A 76 -23.51 -23.15 -9.16
N LEU A 77 -23.41 -22.02 -8.46
CA LEU A 77 -23.03 -20.74 -9.05
C LEU A 77 -21.50 -20.63 -9.28
N TYR A 78 -20.71 -21.41 -8.53
CA TYR A 78 -19.25 -21.35 -8.56
C TYR A 78 -18.64 -22.76 -8.53
N PRO A 79 -18.79 -23.54 -9.62
CA PRO A 79 -18.35 -24.94 -9.66
C PRO A 79 -16.84 -25.11 -9.45
N ASN A 80 -16.05 -24.10 -9.84
CA ASN A 80 -14.58 -24.07 -9.66
C ASN A 80 -14.14 -23.29 -8.41
N ARG A 81 -15.03 -23.09 -7.42
CA ARG A 81 -14.72 -22.31 -6.21
C ARG A 81 -13.53 -22.84 -5.43
N ARG A 82 -13.33 -24.16 -5.39
CA ARG A 82 -12.16 -24.78 -4.77
C ARG A 82 -10.99 -24.99 -5.76
N GLY A 83 -11.03 -24.37 -6.94
CA GLY A 83 -10.00 -24.51 -7.98
C GLY A 83 -10.11 -25.81 -8.78
N GLN A 84 -9.51 -25.81 -9.98
CA GLN A 84 -9.42 -26.98 -10.84
C GLN A 84 -8.23 -27.84 -10.40
N ILE A 85 -8.45 -29.15 -10.24
CA ILE A 85 -7.39 -30.07 -9.82
C ILE A 85 -6.47 -30.36 -11.00
N ALA A 86 -5.15 -30.31 -10.78
CA ALA A 86 -4.18 -30.69 -11.81
C ALA A 86 -4.20 -32.20 -12.04
N SER A 87 -4.18 -32.61 -13.32
CA SER A 87 -4.27 -34.01 -13.72
C SER A 87 -3.18 -34.87 -13.08
N GLY A 88 -3.56 -36.03 -12.54
CA GLY A 88 -2.63 -36.97 -11.89
C GLY A 88 -2.10 -36.53 -10.52
N THR A 89 -2.63 -35.45 -9.93
CA THR A 89 -2.25 -34.96 -8.60
C THR A 89 -3.39 -35.18 -7.60
N TYR A 90 -3.07 -35.25 -6.31
CA TYR A 90 -4.09 -35.41 -5.26
C TYR A 90 -4.73 -34.08 -4.88
N CYS A 91 -3.92 -33.02 -4.75
CA CYS A 91 -4.35 -31.76 -4.16
C CYS A 91 -3.74 -30.53 -4.83
N GLU A 92 -3.03 -30.67 -5.95
CA GLU A 92 -2.56 -29.49 -6.68
C GLU A 92 -3.74 -28.83 -7.38
N ARG A 93 -3.91 -27.52 -7.19
CA ARG A 93 -5.06 -26.80 -7.74
C ARG A 93 -4.66 -25.51 -8.42
N THR A 94 -5.37 -25.19 -9.50
CA THR A 94 -5.24 -23.93 -10.21
C THR A 94 -6.54 -23.13 -10.11
N PHE A 95 -6.42 -21.88 -9.70
CA PHE A 95 -7.51 -20.93 -9.58
C PHE A 95 -7.28 -19.79 -10.56
N THR A 96 -8.32 -19.42 -11.30
CA THR A 96 -8.27 -18.40 -12.35
C THR A 96 -9.41 -17.42 -12.14
N ASP A 97 -9.17 -16.13 -12.38
CA ASP A 97 -10.19 -15.08 -12.26
C ASP A 97 -10.88 -15.05 -10.87
N CYS A 98 -10.08 -15.17 -9.81
CA CYS A 98 -10.60 -15.03 -8.46
C CYS A 98 -11.08 -13.60 -8.20
N ARG A 99 -12.25 -13.51 -7.59
CA ARG A 99 -12.91 -12.29 -7.10
C ARG A 99 -13.34 -12.53 -5.66
N LEU A 100 -13.73 -11.47 -4.96
CA LEU A 100 -14.26 -11.57 -3.60
C LEU A 100 -15.30 -12.70 -3.49
N GLN A 101 -15.07 -13.63 -2.56
CA GLN A 101 -15.93 -14.79 -2.25
C GLN A 101 -16.13 -15.82 -3.37
N THR A 102 -15.34 -15.80 -4.44
CA THR A 102 -15.45 -16.79 -5.53
C THR A 102 -14.48 -17.95 -5.41
N CYS A 103 -13.39 -17.80 -4.67
CA CYS A 103 -12.30 -18.78 -4.58
C CYS A 103 -11.95 -19.10 -3.13
N TYR A 104 -12.03 -20.38 -2.78
CA TYR A 104 -11.70 -20.94 -1.46
C TYR A 104 -10.48 -21.84 -1.58
N VAL A 105 -9.37 -21.40 -1.01
CA VAL A 105 -8.12 -22.15 -0.97
C VAL A 105 -8.06 -22.84 0.39
N GLN A 106 -8.33 -24.14 0.37
CA GLN A 106 -8.49 -24.94 1.58
C GLN A 106 -7.47 -26.08 1.60
N SER A 107 -7.03 -26.46 2.80
CA SER A 107 -6.35 -27.74 2.99
C SER A 107 -7.27 -28.90 2.56
N PRO A 108 -6.72 -30.02 2.06
CA PRO A 108 -7.52 -31.20 1.83
C PRO A 108 -8.24 -31.61 3.13
N ALA A 109 -9.47 -32.08 2.99
CA ALA A 109 -10.33 -32.46 4.12
C ALA A 109 -10.91 -31.35 5.02
N TYR A 110 -10.58 -30.06 4.81
CA TYR A 110 -11.21 -28.93 5.54
C TYR A 110 -12.76 -28.94 5.47
N PRO A 111 -13.50 -28.59 6.56
CA PRO A 111 -13.05 -28.16 7.90
C PRO A 111 -12.57 -29.29 8.83
N GLY A 112 -12.45 -30.51 8.31
CA GLY A 112 -11.90 -31.64 9.03
C GLY A 112 -10.37 -31.69 9.04
N ILE A 113 -9.82 -32.75 9.66
CA ILE A 113 -8.37 -32.95 9.77
C ILE A 113 -7.74 -33.24 8.40
N TYR A 114 -6.61 -32.59 8.10
CA TYR A 114 -5.91 -32.81 6.84
C TYR A 114 -5.10 -34.12 6.84
N PRO A 115 -4.98 -34.83 5.70
CA PRO A 115 -4.08 -35.98 5.57
C PRO A 115 -2.62 -35.63 5.86
N ARG A 116 -1.87 -36.62 6.34
CA ARG A 116 -0.42 -36.53 6.59
C ARG A 116 0.38 -36.87 5.33
N HIS A 117 1.63 -36.40 5.29
CA HIS A 117 2.54 -36.58 4.15
C HIS A 117 2.02 -35.94 2.86
N LEU A 118 1.46 -34.73 2.96
CA LEU A 118 0.99 -33.98 1.81
C LEU A 118 2.02 -32.98 1.32
N HIS A 119 2.07 -32.81 0.01
CA HIS A 119 2.69 -31.68 -0.66
C HIS A 119 1.70 -31.16 -1.70
N CYS A 120 0.97 -30.11 -1.33
CA CYS A 120 -0.08 -29.51 -2.15
C CYS A 120 0.38 -28.14 -2.65
N THR A 121 0.12 -27.86 -3.91
CA THR A 121 0.42 -26.56 -4.51
C THR A 121 -0.85 -25.90 -5.03
N TYR A 122 -0.98 -24.60 -4.81
CA TYR A 122 -2.13 -23.82 -5.23
C TYR A 122 -1.64 -22.62 -6.03
N LYS A 123 -2.02 -22.58 -7.31
CA LYS A 123 -1.73 -21.46 -8.22
C LYS A 123 -2.93 -20.53 -8.23
N LEU A 124 -2.78 -19.32 -7.73
CA LEU A 124 -3.86 -18.35 -7.56
C LEU A 124 -3.68 -17.22 -8.55
N ASN A 125 -4.73 -16.88 -9.29
CA ASN A 125 -4.73 -15.77 -10.23
C ASN A 125 -6.02 -14.93 -10.10
N THR A 126 -5.87 -13.61 -10.23
CA THR A 126 -6.97 -12.64 -10.31
C THR A 126 -6.86 -11.80 -11.59
N ARG A 127 -7.87 -10.98 -11.89
CA ARG A 127 -7.85 -10.02 -13.01
C ARG A 127 -7.35 -8.62 -12.64
N GLN A 128 -7.16 -8.36 -11.35
CA GLN A 128 -6.74 -7.05 -10.86
C GLN A 128 -5.27 -7.07 -10.47
N PRO A 129 -4.59 -5.91 -10.48
CA PRO A 129 -3.13 -5.84 -10.35
C PRO A 129 -2.58 -6.38 -9.03
N PHE A 130 -3.37 -6.40 -7.96
CA PHE A 130 -2.97 -7.00 -6.68
C PHE A 130 -3.98 -8.05 -6.24
N ILE A 131 -3.48 -9.25 -5.97
CA ILE A 131 -4.22 -10.35 -5.36
C ILE A 131 -4.16 -10.26 -3.84
N LYS A 132 -5.28 -10.55 -3.16
CA LYS A 132 -5.42 -10.57 -1.71
C LYS A 132 -5.81 -11.95 -1.23
N LEU A 133 -5.03 -12.50 -0.31
CA LEU A 133 -5.28 -13.74 0.40
C LEU A 133 -5.63 -13.43 1.86
N TYR A 134 -6.77 -13.91 2.36
CA TYR A 134 -7.22 -13.58 3.72
C TYR A 134 -8.09 -14.68 4.31
N ILE A 135 -8.15 -14.74 5.64
CA ILE A 135 -9.08 -15.61 6.38
C ILE A 135 -10.18 -14.73 6.97
N GLU A 136 -11.44 -15.12 6.80
CA GLU A 136 -12.60 -14.37 7.26
C GLU A 136 -13.41 -15.22 8.24
N ASN A 137 -13.43 -14.83 9.53
CA ASN A 137 -14.21 -15.48 10.59
C ASN A 137 -13.92 -16.99 10.80
N GLU A 138 -12.77 -17.47 10.33
CA GLU A 138 -12.30 -18.86 10.50
C GLU A 138 -10.92 -18.84 11.20
N GLU A 139 -10.52 -19.97 11.76
CA GLU A 139 -9.21 -20.12 12.39
C GLU A 139 -8.21 -20.80 11.45
N PHE A 140 -6.97 -20.33 11.47
CA PHE A 140 -5.85 -21.05 10.90
C PHE A 140 -5.38 -22.09 11.92
N ASN A 141 -5.23 -23.34 11.50
CA ASN A 141 -4.84 -24.44 12.37
C ASN A 141 -3.95 -25.43 11.60
N ILE A 142 -2.71 -25.02 11.35
CA ILE A 142 -1.68 -25.87 10.77
C ILE A 142 -0.56 -25.96 11.79
N ASP A 143 -0.56 -27.01 12.60
CA ASP A 143 0.56 -27.28 13.49
C ASP A 143 0.98 -28.74 13.33
N GLY A 144 2.26 -28.96 13.08
CA GLY A 144 2.81 -30.30 12.93
C GLY A 144 3.45 -30.79 14.22
N GLN A 145 3.14 -30.17 15.36
CA GLN A 145 3.76 -30.49 16.63
C GLN A 145 3.57 -31.96 16.96
N ARG A 146 4.69 -32.65 17.19
CA ARG A 146 4.72 -34.05 17.60
C ARG A 146 4.60 -34.10 19.11
N CYS A 147 3.38 -34.23 19.60
CA CYS A 147 3.11 -34.44 21.02
C CYS A 147 2.62 -35.86 21.23
N GLU A 148 3.04 -36.47 22.34
CA GLU A 148 2.57 -37.79 22.73
C GLU A 148 1.13 -37.74 23.26
N ASN A 149 0.78 -36.68 24.00
CA ASN A 149 -0.55 -36.49 24.61
C ASN A 149 -1.06 -35.03 24.48
N ILE A 150 -2.38 -34.83 24.53
CA ILE A 150 -3.04 -33.53 24.36
C ILE A 150 -2.63 -32.51 25.45
N MET A 151 -2.39 -32.98 26.67
CA MET A 151 -1.91 -32.17 27.81
C MET A 151 -0.46 -31.68 27.63
N THR A 152 0.29 -32.29 26.71
CA THR A 152 1.68 -31.92 26.37
C THR A 152 1.78 -31.18 25.04
N CYS A 153 0.66 -30.83 24.42
CA CYS A 153 0.59 -30.10 23.16
C CYS A 153 0.16 -28.65 23.43
N PRO A 154 1.08 -27.77 23.90
CA PRO A 154 0.73 -26.39 24.15
C PRO A 154 0.33 -25.73 22.83
N MET A 155 -0.84 -25.11 22.81
CA MET A 155 -1.30 -24.35 21.65
C MET A 155 -0.28 -23.27 21.30
N ARG A 156 0.32 -23.38 20.11
CA ARG A 156 1.28 -22.40 19.62
C ARG A 156 0.56 -21.33 18.81
N PRO A 157 0.72 -20.04 19.13
CA PRO A 157 0.20 -18.99 18.28
C PRO A 157 0.86 -19.07 16.90
N ILE A 158 0.21 -18.50 15.90
CA ILE A 158 0.75 -18.46 14.55
C ILE A 158 2.12 -17.81 14.57
N SER A 159 3.10 -18.53 14.03
CA SER A 159 4.46 -18.05 13.87
C SER A 159 4.80 -18.00 12.40
N SER A 160 5.68 -17.07 12.03
CA SER A 160 6.25 -16.98 10.69
C SER A 160 7.74 -17.37 10.68
N GLY A 161 8.20 -17.88 9.55
CA GLY A 161 9.60 -18.26 9.32
C GLY A 161 9.84 -19.77 9.29
N ALA A 162 10.76 -20.20 8.43
CA ALA A 162 11.06 -21.62 8.22
C ALA A 162 11.61 -22.31 9.48
N GLU A 163 12.38 -21.60 10.32
CA GLU A 163 12.93 -22.14 11.57
C GLU A 163 11.84 -22.43 12.62
N HIS A 164 10.77 -21.63 12.63
CA HIS A 164 9.67 -21.78 13.58
C HIS A 164 8.65 -22.84 13.17
N CYS A 165 8.67 -23.25 11.90
CA CYS A 165 7.71 -24.15 11.26
C CYS A 165 8.38 -25.40 10.65
N PRO A 166 9.04 -26.24 11.45
CA PRO A 166 9.84 -27.37 10.96
C PRO A 166 9.02 -28.58 10.48
N TYR A 167 7.73 -28.65 10.81
CA TYR A 167 6.88 -29.80 10.53
C TYR A 167 5.84 -29.47 9.44
N ASP A 168 4.62 -29.12 9.86
CA ASP A 168 3.54 -28.77 8.95
C ASP A 168 3.56 -27.26 8.76
N TYR A 169 3.47 -26.80 7.52
CA TYR A 169 3.53 -25.38 7.20
C TYR A 169 2.79 -25.06 5.91
N ILE A 170 2.43 -23.79 5.79
CA ILE A 170 2.06 -23.17 4.54
C ILE A 170 3.12 -22.14 4.15
N LYS A 171 3.51 -22.12 2.88
CA LYS A 171 4.48 -21.18 2.35
C LYS A 171 3.86 -20.42 1.19
N ILE A 172 3.98 -19.11 1.22
CA ILE A 172 3.31 -18.21 0.28
C ILE A 172 4.36 -17.43 -0.48
N TYR A 173 4.22 -17.41 -1.80
CA TYR A 173 5.16 -16.84 -2.76
C TYR A 173 4.48 -15.73 -3.56
N ASP A 174 5.21 -14.64 -3.80
CA ASP A 174 4.74 -13.48 -4.55
C ASP A 174 4.91 -13.65 -6.05
N GLY A 175 4.10 -14.51 -6.66
CA GLY A 175 4.06 -14.71 -8.10
C GLY A 175 3.44 -16.04 -8.51
N LYS A 176 3.79 -16.48 -9.72
CA LYS A 176 3.12 -17.62 -10.40
C LYS A 176 3.55 -19.00 -9.91
N ASP A 177 4.74 -19.12 -9.34
CA ASP A 177 5.34 -20.38 -8.93
C ASP A 177 6.39 -20.21 -7.81
N ALA A 178 7.00 -21.32 -7.40
CA ALA A 178 7.97 -21.38 -6.31
C ALA A 178 9.32 -20.70 -6.59
N SER A 179 9.58 -20.20 -7.81
CA SER A 179 10.80 -19.46 -8.14
C SER A 179 10.74 -17.99 -7.71
N TYR A 180 9.54 -17.49 -7.42
CA TYR A 180 9.31 -16.12 -6.96
C TYR A 180 9.67 -15.92 -5.48
N PRO A 181 9.79 -14.67 -4.99
CA PRO A 181 10.12 -14.39 -3.60
C PRO A 181 9.09 -14.98 -2.61
N VAL A 182 9.58 -15.54 -1.52
CA VAL A 182 8.73 -16.04 -0.41
C VAL A 182 8.26 -14.85 0.43
N ILE A 183 6.94 -14.69 0.55
CA ILE A 183 6.31 -13.72 1.46
C ILE A 183 6.49 -14.19 2.91
N GLY A 184 6.19 -15.47 3.15
CA GLY A 184 6.29 -16.05 4.48
C GLY A 184 6.01 -17.56 4.50
N THR A 185 6.50 -18.21 5.55
CA THR A 185 6.15 -19.59 5.93
C THR A 185 5.42 -19.53 7.25
N PHE A 186 4.22 -20.12 7.36
CA PHE A 186 3.34 -20.01 8.52
C PHE A 186 2.92 -21.37 9.04
N CYS A 187 2.81 -21.46 10.36
CA CYS A 187 2.33 -22.61 11.13
C CYS A 187 1.84 -22.14 12.49
N GLY A 188 1.30 -23.04 13.30
CA GLY A 188 0.62 -22.76 14.56
C GLY A 188 -0.87 -22.55 14.34
N MET A 189 -1.51 -21.95 15.33
CA MET A 189 -2.95 -21.83 15.35
C MET A 189 -3.47 -20.49 15.87
N GLY A 190 -4.70 -20.15 15.44
CA GLY A 190 -5.45 -18.98 15.87
C GLY A 190 -5.79 -18.05 14.72
N LYS A 191 -5.87 -16.75 15.01
CA LYS A 191 -6.24 -15.72 14.03
C LYS A 191 -5.06 -15.42 13.11
N PHE A 192 -5.20 -15.74 11.82
CA PHE A 192 -4.21 -15.40 10.79
C PHE A 192 -4.00 -13.88 10.70
N PRO A 193 -2.78 -13.39 10.41
CA PRO A 193 -2.54 -11.98 10.11
C PRO A 193 -3.57 -11.48 9.09
N TYR A 194 -4.11 -10.28 9.28
CA TYR A 194 -5.36 -9.80 8.65
C TYR A 194 -5.51 -10.17 7.16
N SER A 195 -4.46 -9.98 6.37
CA SER A 195 -4.38 -10.47 4.99
C SER A 195 -2.95 -10.45 4.47
N ILE A 196 -2.72 -11.14 3.36
CA ILE A 196 -1.53 -11.03 2.53
C ILE A 196 -1.93 -10.42 1.19
N ILE A 197 -1.26 -9.37 0.77
CA ILE A 197 -1.51 -8.68 -0.50
C ILE A 197 -0.27 -8.81 -1.39
N GLY A 198 -0.39 -9.52 -2.51
CA GLY A 198 0.70 -9.72 -3.48
C GLY A 198 1.04 -8.45 -4.28
N THR A 199 2.20 -8.44 -4.93
CA THR A 199 2.64 -7.32 -5.80
C THR A 199 2.14 -7.45 -7.24
N SER A 200 1.51 -8.57 -7.58
CA SER A 200 0.97 -8.89 -8.90
C SER A 200 -0.42 -9.51 -8.81
N GLU A 201 -0.97 -9.90 -9.96
CA GLU A 201 -2.22 -10.65 -10.06
C GLU A 201 -2.14 -12.12 -9.60
N ASP A 202 -0.92 -12.63 -9.34
CA ASP A 202 -0.65 -14.03 -9.03
C ASP A 202 -0.05 -14.24 -7.63
N LEU A 203 -0.49 -15.30 -6.96
CA LEU A 203 0.15 -15.86 -5.76
C LEU A 203 0.30 -17.37 -5.91
N PHE A 204 1.39 -17.89 -5.38
CA PHE A 204 1.64 -19.32 -5.31
C PHE A 204 1.71 -19.75 -3.85
N VAL A 205 0.94 -20.79 -3.50
CA VAL A 205 0.84 -21.28 -2.14
C VAL A 205 1.24 -22.75 -2.12
N GLU A 206 2.14 -23.10 -1.23
CA GLU A 206 2.60 -24.46 -0.97
C GLU A 206 2.15 -24.88 0.44
N PHE A 207 1.49 -26.02 0.55
CA PHE A 207 1.14 -26.63 1.83
C PHE A 207 1.87 -27.96 1.97
N VAL A 208 2.62 -28.12 3.06
CA VAL A 208 3.35 -29.35 3.37
C VAL A 208 2.91 -29.85 4.73
N SER A 209 2.53 -31.13 4.81
CA SER A 209 2.28 -31.82 6.08
C SER A 209 3.28 -32.95 6.28
N SER A 210 3.81 -33.05 7.49
CA SER A 210 4.82 -34.04 7.83
C SER A 210 4.22 -35.46 7.88
N PRO A 211 5.06 -36.51 7.75
CA PRO A 211 4.60 -37.89 7.61
C PRO A 211 3.80 -38.44 8.79
N ALA A 212 3.96 -37.85 9.97
CA ALA A 212 3.25 -38.26 11.18
C ALA A 212 2.91 -37.06 12.06
N GLY A 213 1.75 -37.11 12.72
CA GLY A 213 1.33 -36.10 13.70
C GLY A 213 -0.05 -36.40 14.31
N PRO A 214 -0.56 -35.49 15.15
CA PRO A 214 -1.77 -35.71 15.93
C PRO A 214 -3.07 -35.57 15.11
N LEU A 215 -4.16 -36.14 15.63
CA LEU A 215 -5.54 -36.00 15.10
C LEU A 215 -6.20 -34.69 15.58
N LEU A 216 -5.55 -33.54 15.44
CA LEU A 216 -6.03 -32.28 16.04
C LEU A 216 -6.17 -31.13 15.05
N ASN A 217 -5.34 -31.09 14.02
CA ASN A 217 -5.21 -29.90 13.17
C ASN A 217 -6.20 -29.94 11.99
N THR A 218 -7.08 -28.94 11.93
CA THR A 218 -8.16 -28.81 10.93
C THR A 218 -7.73 -28.10 9.65
N GLY A 219 -6.52 -27.53 9.62
CA GLY A 219 -5.92 -26.94 8.44
C GLY A 219 -6.28 -25.46 8.24
N PHE A 220 -6.67 -25.08 7.03
CA PHE A 220 -6.88 -23.68 6.68
C PHE A 220 -7.97 -23.47 5.65
N HIS A 221 -8.53 -22.27 5.66
CA HIS A 221 -9.48 -21.77 4.66
C HIS A 221 -9.18 -20.31 4.33
N PHE A 222 -8.52 -20.09 3.19
CA PHE A 222 -8.31 -18.75 2.67
C PHE A 222 -9.36 -18.38 1.63
N ASN A 223 -9.89 -17.18 1.76
CA ASN A 223 -10.57 -16.47 0.70
C ASN A 223 -9.53 -15.76 -0.19
N VAL A 224 -9.77 -15.80 -1.49
CA VAL A 224 -8.99 -15.02 -2.47
C VAL A 224 -9.87 -13.91 -2.99
N GLY A 225 -9.34 -12.70 -3.00
CA GLY A 225 -9.99 -11.54 -3.56
C GLY A 225 -9.02 -10.72 -4.38
N ASN A 226 -9.59 -9.79 -5.12
CA ASN A 226 -8.86 -8.69 -5.72
C ASN A 226 -8.69 -7.57 -4.69
N TRP A 227 -7.50 -6.98 -4.63
CA TRP A 227 -7.29 -5.71 -3.95
C TRP A 227 -7.23 -4.63 -5.01
N PRO A 228 -7.99 -3.52 -4.87
CA PRO A 228 -7.90 -2.41 -5.80
C PRO A 228 -6.46 -1.90 -5.79
N GLY A 229 -5.70 -2.33 -6.80
CA GLY A 229 -4.34 -1.90 -6.97
C GLY A 229 -4.28 -0.55 -7.65
N HIS A 230 -3.06 -0.05 -7.62
CA HIS A 230 -2.59 1.28 -7.98
C HIS A 230 -3.34 1.94 -9.15
N VAL A 231 -3.71 3.21 -9.00
CA VAL A 231 -3.89 4.10 -10.16
C VAL A 231 -2.53 4.17 -10.85
N GLU A 232 -2.45 3.93 -12.16
CA GLU A 232 -1.19 4.07 -12.90
C GLU A 232 -0.64 5.49 -12.68
N THR A 233 0.39 5.60 -11.83
CA THR A 233 1.05 6.87 -11.60
C THR A 233 1.77 7.28 -12.87
N ALA A 234 1.52 8.48 -13.37
CA ALA A 234 2.22 9.04 -14.52
C ALA A 234 3.70 9.29 -14.18
N GLY A 235 4.57 8.30 -14.46
CA GLY A 235 5.99 8.37 -14.16
C GLY A 235 6.77 7.12 -14.54
N SER A 236 8.08 7.18 -14.37
CA SER A 236 8.99 6.04 -14.59
C SER A 236 9.29 5.32 -13.28
N ARG A 237 9.29 3.98 -13.31
CA ARG A 237 9.65 3.14 -12.17
C ARG A 237 11.11 2.67 -12.33
N ASN A 238 11.98 3.11 -11.44
CA ASN A 238 13.41 2.76 -11.46
C ASN A 238 13.71 1.45 -10.71
N SER A 239 12.82 1.04 -9.80
CA SER A 239 12.98 -0.13 -8.91
C SER A 239 11.62 -0.71 -8.51
N THR A 240 11.57 -1.68 -7.60
CA THR A 240 10.31 -2.27 -7.09
C THR A 240 9.38 -1.24 -6.46
N CYS A 241 9.84 -0.13 -5.89
CA CYS A 241 8.93 0.92 -5.42
C CYS A 241 9.49 2.34 -5.54
N ASP A 242 10.53 2.53 -6.35
CA ASP A 242 11.11 3.84 -6.62
C ASP A 242 10.52 4.48 -7.87
N TRP A 243 9.99 5.68 -7.71
CA TRP A 243 9.26 6.42 -8.73
C TRP A 243 9.95 7.75 -9.07
N LEU A 244 10.09 7.99 -10.37
CA LEU A 244 10.47 9.28 -10.93
C LEU A 244 9.24 9.90 -11.59
N LEU A 245 8.78 11.02 -11.03
CA LEU A 245 7.56 11.72 -11.42
C LEU A 245 7.92 13.07 -12.03
N THR A 246 7.98 13.15 -13.37
CA THR A 246 8.42 14.38 -14.04
C THR A 246 7.28 15.24 -14.55
N ALA A 247 7.53 16.54 -14.74
CA ALA A 247 6.59 17.44 -15.39
C ALA A 247 6.31 17.05 -16.85
N GLU A 248 7.28 16.43 -17.53
CA GLU A 248 7.13 15.91 -18.89
C GLU A 248 6.19 14.71 -18.93
N ASP A 249 6.28 13.79 -17.97
CA ASP A 249 5.39 12.62 -17.89
C ASP A 249 3.95 13.03 -17.65
N LEU A 250 3.72 13.96 -16.72
CA LEU A 250 2.40 14.51 -16.44
C LEU A 250 1.82 15.27 -17.64
N ALA A 251 2.63 16.07 -18.32
CA ALA A 251 2.18 16.78 -19.52
C ALA A 251 1.81 15.82 -20.66
N ARG A 252 2.43 14.64 -20.73
CA ARG A 252 2.11 13.61 -21.74
C ARG A 252 0.82 12.87 -21.42
N SER A 253 0.45 12.69 -20.16
CA SER A 253 -0.84 12.08 -19.78
C SER A 253 -2.02 13.00 -20.09
N GLY A 254 -1.78 14.31 -20.11
CA GLY A 254 -2.82 15.32 -20.33
C GLY A 254 -3.56 15.74 -19.05
N ASP A 255 -3.14 15.20 -17.90
CA ASP A 255 -3.71 15.53 -16.61
C ASP A 255 -3.15 16.85 -16.05
N SER A 256 -3.95 17.55 -15.26
CA SER A 256 -3.51 18.77 -14.57
C SER A 256 -2.68 18.50 -13.31
N GLU A 257 -2.85 17.33 -12.71
CA GLU A 257 -2.18 16.89 -11.49
C GLU A 257 -1.85 15.40 -11.57
N GLY A 258 -0.73 15.01 -10.99
CA GLY A 258 -0.33 13.62 -10.87
C GLY A 258 -0.71 13.08 -9.50
N ILE A 259 -0.87 11.76 -9.43
CA ILE A 259 -1.32 11.05 -8.23
C ILE A 259 -0.35 9.92 -7.93
N PHE A 260 0.03 9.75 -6.66
CA PHE A 260 0.64 8.51 -6.17
C PHE A 260 0.03 8.10 -4.83
N LEU A 261 0.08 6.79 -4.56
CA LEU A 261 -0.54 6.18 -3.39
C LEU A 261 0.51 5.58 -2.46
N SER A 262 0.13 5.37 -1.19
CA SER A 262 0.89 4.59 -0.23
C SER A 262 1.11 3.15 -0.71
N VAL A 263 2.18 2.51 -0.21
CA VAL A 263 2.48 1.11 -0.53
C VAL A 263 1.36 0.21 0.00
N ALA A 264 0.66 -0.46 -0.92
CA ALA A 264 -0.60 -1.16 -0.64
C ALA A 264 -0.49 -2.70 -0.74
N HIS A 265 0.71 -3.22 -0.99
CA HIS A 265 1.04 -4.65 -1.07
C HIS A 265 2.06 -5.01 0.01
N TRP A 266 2.39 -6.29 0.15
CA TRP A 266 3.42 -6.74 1.09
C TRP A 266 4.82 -6.19 0.73
N TYR A 267 5.67 -6.03 1.72
CA TYR A 267 7.08 -5.68 1.53
C TYR A 267 7.94 -6.14 2.73
N PRO A 268 9.21 -6.49 2.49
CA PRO A 268 10.09 -7.00 3.55
C PRO A 268 10.45 -5.92 4.60
N PRO A 269 10.98 -6.34 5.77
CA PRO A 269 11.59 -5.43 6.72
C PRO A 269 12.71 -4.59 6.09
N HIS A 270 12.92 -3.38 6.61
CA HIS A 270 13.90 -2.40 6.10
C HIS A 270 13.66 -1.97 4.65
N THR A 271 12.40 -1.90 4.23
CA THR A 271 12.03 -1.37 2.91
C THR A 271 12.11 0.16 2.90
N SER A 272 12.73 0.72 1.87
CA SER A 272 12.74 2.15 1.57
C SER A 272 12.22 2.38 0.15
N CYS A 273 11.10 3.09 0.02
CA CYS A 273 10.51 3.46 -1.27
C CYS A 273 10.62 4.96 -1.48
N THR A 274 11.08 5.37 -2.66
CA THR A 274 11.35 6.77 -2.97
C THR A 274 10.47 7.30 -4.08
N TYR A 275 10.06 8.56 -3.97
CA TYR A 275 9.32 9.27 -4.99
C TYR A 275 10.03 10.61 -5.23
N LEU A 276 10.68 10.73 -6.39
CA LEU A 276 11.31 11.97 -6.82
C LEU A 276 10.36 12.70 -7.77
N ILE A 277 9.83 13.83 -7.31
CA ILE A 277 8.97 14.70 -8.11
C ILE A 277 9.83 15.81 -8.69
N GLN A 278 9.98 15.82 -10.01
CA GLN A 278 10.95 16.65 -10.72
C GLN A 278 10.26 17.55 -11.74
N GLY A 279 10.24 18.86 -11.46
CA GLY A 279 9.76 19.89 -12.37
C GLY A 279 10.86 20.45 -13.28
N LYS A 280 10.43 21.26 -14.25
CA LYS A 280 11.35 22.06 -15.10
C LYS A 280 12.10 23.08 -14.24
N PRO A 281 13.26 23.61 -14.69
CA PRO A 281 14.09 24.52 -13.89
C PRO A 281 13.37 25.75 -13.31
N ASN A 282 12.33 26.24 -14.00
CA ASN A 282 11.55 27.41 -13.58
C ASN A 282 10.24 27.05 -12.85
N GLN A 283 10.08 25.80 -12.46
CA GLN A 283 8.89 25.33 -11.75
C GLN A 283 9.20 25.06 -10.28
N VAL A 284 8.16 25.09 -9.46
CA VAL A 284 8.14 24.53 -8.11
C VAL A 284 7.12 23.40 -8.07
N VAL A 285 7.34 22.48 -7.15
CA VAL A 285 6.45 21.35 -6.90
C VAL A 285 5.53 21.70 -5.75
N ARG A 286 4.24 21.43 -5.92
CA ARG A 286 3.31 21.35 -4.80
C ARG A 286 2.91 19.89 -4.62
N LEU A 287 2.83 19.47 -3.36
CA LEU A 287 2.36 18.18 -2.92
C LEU A 287 1.33 18.38 -1.81
N TYR A 288 0.20 17.69 -1.89
CA TYR A 288 -0.81 17.72 -0.84
C TYR A 288 -1.51 16.37 -0.72
N PHE A 289 -2.10 16.12 0.45
CA PHE A 289 -2.83 14.89 0.73
C PHE A 289 -4.31 15.20 0.97
N PRO A 290 -5.20 14.88 0.01
CA PRO A 290 -6.65 14.94 0.24
C PRO A 290 -7.11 14.05 1.39
N SER A 291 -6.50 12.86 1.52
CA SER A 291 -6.75 11.90 2.60
C SER A 291 -5.43 11.33 3.09
N PHE A 292 -5.20 11.40 4.39
CA PHE A 292 -4.04 10.82 5.06
C PHE A 292 -4.51 10.15 6.35
N ARG A 293 -4.30 8.85 6.49
CA ARG A 293 -4.67 8.08 7.68
C ARG A 293 -3.45 7.35 8.21
N ILE A 294 -3.34 7.35 9.53
CA ILE A 294 -2.28 6.67 10.25
C ILE A 294 -2.94 5.62 11.11
N ASN A 295 -2.67 4.36 10.79
CA ASN A 295 -3.13 3.22 11.56
C ASN A 295 -1.95 2.62 12.32
N ARG A 296 -2.23 1.71 13.25
CA ARG A 296 -1.17 0.85 13.81
C ARG A 296 -0.76 -0.16 12.75
N ILE A 297 0.49 -0.64 12.84
CA ILE A 297 0.97 -1.71 11.99
C ILE A 297 0.21 -2.99 12.35
N GLU A 298 -0.72 -3.41 11.48
CA GLU A 298 -1.64 -4.51 11.77
C GLU A 298 -0.99 -5.90 11.57
N SER A 299 -0.05 -6.00 10.63
CA SER A 299 0.58 -7.28 10.23
C SER A 299 2.09 -7.15 10.00
N PRO A 300 2.88 -6.81 11.05
CA PRO A 300 4.33 -6.66 10.91
C PRO A 300 5.02 -8.00 10.61
N ILE A 301 6.03 -8.00 9.75
CA ILE A 301 6.85 -9.19 9.48
C ILE A 301 7.91 -9.37 10.57
N ALA A 302 8.55 -8.27 10.97
CA ALA A 302 9.51 -8.21 12.07
C ALA A 302 8.97 -7.34 13.20
N VAL A 303 9.20 -7.78 14.45
CA VAL A 303 8.86 -6.99 15.64
C VAL A 303 9.86 -5.84 15.77
N PHE A 304 9.35 -4.63 15.97
CA PHE A 304 10.16 -3.45 16.25
C PHE A 304 9.64 -2.78 17.53
N ASP A 305 10.50 -2.67 18.53
CA ASP A 305 10.19 -2.15 19.87
C ASP A 305 10.49 -0.65 20.01
N GLY A 306 10.92 0.00 18.92
CA GLY A 306 11.17 1.43 18.90
C GLY A 306 9.98 2.23 18.38
N ASP A 307 10.12 3.55 18.47
CA ASP A 307 9.19 4.46 17.84
C ASP A 307 9.46 4.62 16.34
N CYS A 308 8.40 4.95 15.60
CA CYS A 308 8.43 5.13 14.15
C CYS A 308 8.93 3.87 13.46
N GLY A 309 8.12 2.81 13.57
CA GLY A 309 8.32 1.58 12.80
C GLY A 309 8.16 1.87 11.32
N GLU A 310 7.25 2.77 10.96
CA GLU A 310 7.09 3.31 9.61
C GLU A 310 7.09 4.83 9.60
N SER A 311 7.69 5.40 8.56
CA SER A 311 7.74 6.85 8.38
C SER A 311 7.66 7.27 6.92
N LEU A 312 7.11 8.46 6.69
CA LEU A 312 7.09 9.14 5.41
C LEU A 312 7.73 10.51 5.59
N THR A 313 8.89 10.72 4.99
CA THR A 313 9.64 11.99 5.09
C THR A 313 9.62 12.72 3.76
N LEU A 314 9.37 14.03 3.85
CA LEU A 314 9.32 14.96 2.73
C LEU A 314 10.53 15.90 2.80
N TYR A 315 11.26 16.01 1.69
CA TYR A 315 12.47 16.80 1.57
C TYR A 315 12.32 17.85 0.48
N ASP A 316 12.73 19.08 0.78
CA ASP A 316 12.82 20.18 -0.17
C ASP A 316 14.15 20.15 -0.96
N ALA A 317 14.38 19.01 -1.59
CA ALA A 317 15.59 18.69 -2.35
C ALA A 317 15.27 17.61 -3.40
N SER A 318 16.21 17.32 -4.29
CA SER A 318 16.13 16.20 -5.24
C SER A 318 16.68 14.88 -4.68
N TRP A 319 17.14 14.87 -3.43
CA TRP A 319 17.66 13.70 -2.71
C TRP A 319 17.29 13.81 -1.21
N PRO A 320 17.45 12.75 -0.40
CA PRO A 320 17.13 12.80 1.03
C PRO A 320 18.19 13.60 1.79
N ASP A 321 18.02 14.92 1.82
CA ASP A 321 18.87 15.88 2.54
C ASP A 321 18.25 16.22 3.90
N ASP A 322 18.83 15.70 4.98
CA ASP A 322 18.34 15.92 6.35
C ASP A 322 18.32 17.41 6.76
N SER A 323 19.10 18.27 6.10
CA SER A 323 19.07 19.73 6.35
C SER A 323 17.85 20.43 5.75
N ARG A 324 17.12 19.75 4.85
CA ARG A 324 15.97 20.30 4.10
C ARG A 324 14.70 19.48 4.29
N ILE A 325 14.50 18.92 5.48
CA ILE A 325 13.25 18.22 5.82
C ILE A 325 12.10 19.22 5.95
N ILE A 326 11.06 19.01 5.17
CA ILE A 326 9.79 19.74 5.27
C ILE A 326 8.99 19.17 6.45
N LYS A 327 8.78 17.84 6.43
CA LYS A 327 7.99 17.14 7.43
C LYS A 327 8.32 15.64 7.41
N THR A 328 8.27 15.03 8.59
CA THR A 328 8.23 13.57 8.75
C THR A 328 6.90 13.19 9.38
N PHE A 329 6.21 12.24 8.76
CA PHE A 329 5.06 11.52 9.31
C PHE A 329 5.54 10.17 9.84
N CYS A 330 4.99 9.75 10.96
CA CYS A 330 5.37 8.54 11.68
C CYS A 330 4.12 7.88 12.27
N ASP A 331 4.11 6.54 12.29
CA ASP A 331 2.96 5.72 12.67
C ASP A 331 2.50 5.89 14.13
N THR A 332 3.41 6.23 15.04
CA THR A 332 3.14 6.30 16.49
C THR A 332 2.60 7.64 16.97
N PHE A 333 3.20 8.75 16.53
CA PHE A 333 2.95 10.08 17.12
C PHE A 333 2.36 11.11 16.16
N SER A 334 2.40 10.86 14.86
CA SER A 334 1.92 11.86 13.91
C SER A 334 0.41 11.92 13.90
N ARG A 335 -0.12 13.11 13.65
CA ARG A 335 -1.55 13.31 13.38
C ARG A 335 -1.75 13.39 11.88
N ALA A 336 -2.84 12.83 11.40
CA ALA A 336 -3.30 13.04 10.04
C ALA A 336 -3.44 14.55 9.76
N MET A 337 -2.82 15.02 8.68
CA MET A 337 -2.91 16.41 8.22
C MET A 337 -3.53 16.42 6.83
N GLU A 338 -4.85 16.60 6.79
CA GLU A 338 -5.57 16.75 5.53
C GLU A 338 -5.45 18.18 5.01
N LYS A 339 -5.44 18.34 3.67
CA LYS A 339 -5.61 19.63 2.98
C LYS A 339 -4.51 20.66 3.26
N HIS A 340 -3.31 20.22 3.63
CA HIS A 340 -2.14 21.08 3.70
C HIS A 340 -1.31 20.97 2.43
N ASP A 341 -0.95 22.11 1.84
CA ASP A 341 -0.12 22.20 0.64
C ASP A 341 1.35 22.31 1.07
N PHE A 342 2.17 21.31 0.73
CA PHE A 342 3.62 21.36 0.85
C PHE A 342 4.20 21.86 -0.47
N VAL A 343 4.99 22.93 -0.45
CA VAL A 343 5.54 23.56 -1.66
C VAL A 343 7.06 23.59 -1.57
N SER A 344 7.73 23.11 -2.61
CA SER A 344 9.19 23.15 -2.69
C SER A 344 9.71 24.57 -2.93
N THR A 345 10.92 24.85 -2.48
CA THR A 345 11.64 26.09 -2.82
C THR A 345 12.32 25.99 -4.18
N GLY A 346 12.70 24.77 -4.60
CA GLY A 346 13.30 24.47 -5.89
C GLY A 346 12.36 23.75 -6.86
N ASN A 347 12.92 23.20 -7.93
CA ASN A 347 12.19 22.44 -8.94
C ASN A 347 12.05 20.95 -8.62
N ALA A 348 12.40 20.52 -7.40
CA ALA A 348 12.35 19.13 -6.99
C ALA A 348 11.78 19.01 -5.58
N LEU A 349 11.06 17.91 -5.33
CA LEU A 349 10.61 17.49 -4.02
C LEU A 349 10.82 15.97 -3.93
N PHE A 350 11.49 15.54 -2.86
CA PHE A 350 11.80 14.13 -2.65
C PHE A 350 10.98 13.58 -1.48
N VAL A 351 10.33 12.44 -1.67
CA VAL A 351 9.54 11.76 -0.65
C VAL A 351 10.14 10.38 -0.41
N ARG A 352 10.35 10.02 0.85
CA ARG A 352 10.88 8.72 1.25
C ARG A 352 9.94 8.05 2.25
N PHE A 353 9.43 6.88 1.88
CA PHE A 353 8.77 5.96 2.79
C PHE A 353 9.80 4.95 3.31
N GLU A 354 9.87 4.78 4.62
CA GLU A 354 10.74 3.79 5.27
C GLU A 354 9.94 2.94 6.24
N SER A 355 10.13 1.63 6.18
CA SER A 355 9.53 0.66 7.11
C SER A 355 10.60 -0.26 7.68
N LYS A 356 10.71 -0.29 9.02
CA LYS A 356 11.63 -1.18 9.75
C LYS A 356 11.03 -2.58 9.95
N THR A 357 9.71 -2.68 10.09
CA THR A 357 8.99 -3.93 10.39
C THR A 357 8.66 -4.74 9.16
N GLY A 358 8.50 -4.10 7.99
CA GLY A 358 7.82 -4.72 6.86
C GLY A 358 6.32 -4.90 7.13
N SER A 359 5.57 -5.38 6.14
CA SER A 359 4.14 -5.67 6.28
C SER A 359 3.67 -6.74 5.31
N TYR A 360 2.70 -7.56 5.73
CA TYR A 360 2.00 -8.51 4.85
C TYR A 360 0.86 -7.88 4.04
N SER A 361 0.27 -6.78 4.52
CA SER A 361 -0.98 -6.21 4.01
C SER A 361 -0.88 -4.74 3.56
N GLY A 362 0.33 -4.25 3.32
CA GLY A 362 0.57 -2.85 2.99
C GLY A 362 0.87 -1.97 4.21
N SER A 363 1.18 -0.71 3.92
CA SER A 363 1.64 0.26 4.91
C SER A 363 0.56 0.74 5.87
N SER A 364 1.00 1.03 7.09
CA SER A 364 0.19 1.65 8.14
C SER A 364 -0.13 3.12 7.86
N LEU A 365 0.68 3.76 7.01
CA LEU A 365 0.50 5.11 6.51
C LEU A 365 -0.30 5.07 5.21
N TYR A 366 -1.62 5.12 5.32
CA TYR A 366 -2.50 5.15 4.16
C TYR A 366 -2.68 6.59 3.65
N TYR A 367 -2.15 6.89 2.47
CA TYR A 367 -2.26 8.22 1.88
C TYR A 367 -2.54 8.18 0.39
N TRP A 368 -3.31 9.17 -0.03
CA TRP A 368 -3.52 9.52 -1.43
C TRP A 368 -2.87 10.88 -1.66
N ALA A 369 -1.79 10.92 -2.42
CA ALA A 369 -0.99 12.11 -2.63
C ALA A 369 -1.21 12.69 -4.03
N HIS A 370 -1.38 14.00 -4.10
CA HIS A 370 -1.52 14.74 -5.35
C HIS A 370 -0.36 15.70 -5.51
N TYR A 371 0.22 15.75 -6.70
CA TYR A 371 1.30 16.67 -7.04
C TYR A 371 1.05 17.41 -8.34
N ASP A 372 1.55 18.64 -8.42
CA ASP A 372 1.49 19.47 -9.61
C ASP A 372 2.65 20.48 -9.64
N PHE A 373 2.84 21.09 -10.81
CA PHE A 373 3.96 21.97 -11.08
C PHE A 373 3.48 23.39 -11.35
N PHE A 374 3.99 24.35 -10.57
CA PHE A 374 3.68 25.77 -10.76
C PHE A 374 4.88 26.49 -11.34
N ASN A 375 4.62 27.37 -12.31
CA ASN A 375 5.64 28.25 -12.83
C ASN A 375 6.02 29.29 -11.77
N ASN A 376 7.29 29.28 -11.35
CA ASN A 376 7.87 30.17 -10.37
C ASN A 376 8.96 31.06 -10.97
N THR A 377 8.92 31.33 -12.29
CA THR A 377 9.84 32.29 -12.93
C THR A 377 9.73 33.63 -12.24
N LYS A 378 10.86 34.10 -11.70
CA LYS A 378 11.05 35.45 -11.18
C LYS A 378 11.88 36.23 -12.18
N PHE A 379 11.59 37.51 -12.34
CA PHE A 379 12.30 38.35 -13.32
C PHE A 379 13.40 39.18 -12.65
N GLY A 380 13.22 39.52 -11.37
CA GLY A 380 14.20 40.18 -10.52
C GLY A 380 14.85 39.21 -9.53
N THR A 381 15.68 39.75 -8.64
CA THR A 381 16.28 38.99 -7.54
C THR A 381 15.29 38.90 -6.39
N ALA A 382 14.94 37.68 -5.97
CA ALA A 382 14.02 37.47 -4.85
C ALA A 382 14.59 38.03 -3.54
N VAL A 383 13.75 38.71 -2.76
CA VAL A 383 14.12 39.20 -1.42
C VAL A 383 13.86 38.11 -0.40
N ALA A 384 14.89 37.74 0.38
CA ALA A 384 14.79 36.70 1.39
C ALA A 384 13.73 37.02 2.46
N GLY A 385 12.97 36.00 2.89
CA GLY A 385 11.92 36.13 3.90
C GLY A 385 10.60 36.74 3.39
N THR A 386 10.49 37.02 2.10
CA THR A 386 9.25 37.53 1.48
C THR A 386 8.65 36.50 0.53
N LEU A 387 7.33 36.55 0.34
CA LEU A 387 6.63 35.60 -0.54
C LEU A 387 6.85 35.92 -2.03
N CYS A 388 6.92 37.19 -2.39
CA CYS A 388 6.90 37.66 -3.78
C CYS A 388 7.66 38.97 -4.03
N ASP A 389 8.44 39.47 -3.09
CA ASP A 389 9.18 40.71 -3.32
C ASP A 389 10.40 40.43 -4.21
N GLU A 390 10.61 41.29 -5.19
CA GLU A 390 11.72 41.20 -6.14
C GLU A 390 12.43 42.55 -6.27
N GLU A 391 13.75 42.48 -6.39
CA GLU A 391 14.62 43.62 -6.62
C GLU A 391 15.22 43.57 -8.03
N PHE A 392 15.16 44.69 -8.74
CA PHE A 392 15.66 44.88 -10.08
C PHE A 392 16.80 45.90 -10.02
N SER A 393 18.03 45.40 -10.02
CA SER A 393 19.22 46.24 -9.97
C SER A 393 19.73 46.57 -11.38
N SER A 394 19.95 47.86 -11.67
CA SER A 394 20.36 48.34 -13.00
C SER A 394 21.71 47.80 -13.48
N TRP A 395 22.57 47.37 -12.55
CA TRP A 395 23.87 46.77 -12.86
C TRP A 395 23.80 45.28 -13.18
N LYS A 396 22.68 44.61 -12.87
CA LYS A 396 22.42 43.22 -13.31
C LYS A 396 21.71 43.21 -14.65
N SER A 397 20.68 44.05 -14.79
CA SER A 397 19.97 44.23 -16.06
C SER A 397 19.52 45.68 -16.20
N VAL A 398 19.82 46.28 -17.36
CA VAL A 398 19.46 47.68 -17.66
C VAL A 398 17.99 47.81 -18.09
N SER A 399 17.43 46.75 -18.65
CA SER A 399 16.02 46.64 -19.05
C SER A 399 15.49 45.24 -18.72
N GLY A 400 14.18 45.09 -18.63
CA GLY A 400 13.57 43.81 -18.31
C GLY A 400 12.06 43.87 -18.30
N TYR A 401 11.45 42.70 -18.11
CA TYR A 401 10.02 42.56 -17.96
C TYR A 401 9.68 42.28 -16.50
N LEU A 402 8.53 42.78 -16.07
CA LEU A 402 7.94 42.46 -14.77
C LEU A 402 6.57 41.84 -15.01
N ARG A 403 6.23 40.82 -14.22
CA ARG A 403 4.87 40.29 -14.15
C ARG A 403 4.50 40.03 -12.68
N SER A 404 3.21 40.04 -12.37
CA SER A 404 2.71 39.54 -11.09
C SER A 404 3.13 38.07 -10.89
N PRO A 405 3.19 37.55 -9.65
CA PRO A 405 3.65 36.19 -9.39
C PRO A 405 2.91 35.18 -10.28
N MET A 406 3.69 34.44 -11.07
CA MET A 406 3.17 33.39 -11.97
C MET A 406 2.69 32.17 -11.19
N ASN A 407 3.28 31.97 -10.00
CA ASN A 407 2.87 30.93 -9.08
C ASN A 407 1.54 31.32 -8.44
N THR A 408 0.46 30.65 -8.84
CA THR A 408 -0.89 30.95 -8.35
C THR A 408 -1.10 30.60 -6.88
N LEU A 409 -0.22 29.76 -6.29
CA LEU A 409 -0.27 29.41 -4.88
C LEU A 409 -0.05 30.62 -3.97
N VAL A 410 0.68 31.64 -4.43
CA VAL A 410 0.92 32.87 -3.68
C VAL A 410 -0.38 33.62 -3.38
N TYR A 411 -1.41 33.44 -4.22
CA TYR A 411 -2.74 34.04 -4.02
C TYR A 411 -3.69 33.14 -3.22
N LYS A 412 -3.38 31.85 -3.04
CA LYS A 412 -4.19 30.90 -2.27
C LYS A 412 -3.92 31.14 -0.78
N LYS A 413 -4.67 32.07 -0.20
CA LYS A 413 -4.54 32.53 1.17
C LYS A 413 -5.76 32.13 2.00
N PRO A 414 -5.60 31.74 3.28
CA PRO A 414 -6.74 31.51 4.18
C PRO A 414 -7.58 32.79 4.32
N GLU A 415 -8.89 32.67 4.51
CA GLU A 415 -9.83 33.81 4.60
C GLU A 415 -9.43 34.86 5.66
N ASN A 416 -8.76 34.44 6.74
CA ASN A 416 -8.32 35.31 7.83
C ASN A 416 -6.89 35.85 7.71
N SER A 417 -6.22 35.64 6.57
CA SER A 417 -4.83 36.08 6.40
C SER A 417 -4.72 37.53 5.92
N SER A 418 -3.60 38.18 6.23
CA SER A 418 -3.33 39.55 5.79
C SER A 418 -3.28 39.64 4.26
N PRO A 419 -3.70 40.78 3.68
CA PRO A 419 -3.68 40.97 2.23
C PRO A 419 -2.25 40.76 1.68
N LEU A 420 -2.15 40.04 0.56
CA LEU A 420 -0.88 39.85 -0.15
C LEU A 420 -0.36 41.20 -0.64
N THR A 421 0.88 41.53 -0.25
CA THR A 421 1.59 42.72 -0.72
C THR A 421 2.90 42.25 -1.31
N CYS A 422 3.08 42.44 -2.62
CA CYS A 422 4.34 42.16 -3.32
C CYS A 422 5.02 43.48 -3.66
N ARG A 423 6.28 43.66 -3.22
CA ARG A 423 7.07 44.87 -3.44
C ARG A 423 8.10 44.63 -4.52
N TYR A 424 8.02 45.41 -5.59
CA TYR A 424 8.97 45.41 -6.69
C TYR A 424 9.85 46.65 -6.59
N SER A 425 11.12 46.45 -6.27
CA SER A 425 12.07 47.55 -6.04
C SER A 425 13.03 47.68 -7.22
N PHE A 426 13.11 48.86 -7.83
CA PHE A 426 14.03 49.14 -8.92
C PHE A 426 15.17 50.02 -8.41
N VAL A 427 16.39 49.50 -8.43
CA VAL A 427 17.57 50.15 -7.84
C VAL A 427 18.57 50.51 -8.93
N THR A 428 18.94 51.79 -8.99
CA THR A 428 19.94 52.31 -9.95
C THR A 428 21.20 52.76 -9.21
N ASP A 429 22.35 52.79 -9.90
CA ASP A 429 23.57 53.37 -9.35
C ASP A 429 23.36 54.87 -9.08
N ARG A 430 23.70 55.32 -7.88
CA ARG A 430 23.62 56.73 -7.43
C ARG A 430 24.41 57.69 -8.31
N ARG A 431 25.42 57.22 -9.05
CA ARG A 431 26.27 58.06 -9.90
C ARG A 431 25.63 58.42 -11.23
N LEU A 432 24.66 57.63 -11.67
CA LEU A 432 23.88 57.90 -12.86
C LEU A 432 22.59 58.56 -12.39
N TYR A 433 22.25 59.74 -12.92
CA TYR A 433 20.91 60.35 -12.75
C TYR A 433 19.83 59.53 -13.51
N ALA A 434 19.89 58.21 -13.42
CA ALA A 434 19.07 57.26 -14.13
C ALA A 434 17.67 57.27 -13.54
N ARG A 435 16.68 57.48 -14.41
CA ARG A 435 15.26 57.37 -14.08
C ARG A 435 14.76 56.01 -14.57
N VAL A 436 13.95 55.36 -13.76
CA VAL A 436 13.29 54.11 -14.15
C VAL A 436 12.06 54.47 -14.99
N ILE A 437 11.97 53.92 -16.20
CA ILE A 437 10.81 54.07 -17.08
C ILE A 437 10.02 52.77 -17.03
N LEU A 438 8.76 52.83 -16.58
CA LEU A 438 7.86 51.68 -16.52
C LEU A 438 6.79 51.82 -17.60
N THR A 439 6.78 50.89 -18.55
CA THR A 439 5.74 50.80 -19.58
C THR A 439 4.81 49.64 -19.23
N ILE A 440 3.54 49.96 -18.94
CA ILE A 440 2.54 48.95 -18.60
C ILE A 440 1.90 48.44 -19.90
N THR A 441 2.08 47.15 -20.19
CA THR A 441 1.58 46.53 -21.43
C THR A 441 0.21 45.86 -21.26
N ALA A 442 -0.09 45.31 -20.08
CA ALA A 442 -1.37 44.66 -19.80
C ALA A 442 -1.73 44.77 -18.30
N ILE A 443 -3.00 45.03 -17.99
CA ILE A 443 -3.55 45.03 -16.63
C ILE A 443 -4.89 44.27 -16.65
N ASN A 444 -5.08 43.38 -15.68
CA ASN A 444 -6.38 42.78 -15.40
C ASN A 444 -6.53 42.58 -13.89
N PHE A 445 -7.36 43.42 -13.26
CA PHE A 445 -7.70 43.33 -11.84
C PHE A 445 -9.19 43.03 -11.68
N LYS A 446 -9.55 42.26 -10.66
CA LYS A 446 -10.96 42.00 -10.32
C LYS A 446 -11.62 43.34 -9.94
N VAL A 447 -12.65 43.74 -10.69
CA VAL A 447 -13.42 44.94 -10.39
C VAL A 447 -14.25 44.68 -9.14
N SER A 448 -14.07 45.50 -8.11
CA SER A 448 -14.92 45.49 -6.91
C SER A 448 -16.21 46.24 -7.23
N GLU A 449 -17.38 45.61 -7.03
CA GLU A 449 -18.70 46.23 -7.24
C GLU A 449 -19.02 47.37 -6.26
N ASN A 450 -18.18 47.63 -5.25
CA ASN A 450 -18.42 48.69 -4.27
C ASN A 450 -17.38 49.81 -4.37
N PHE A 451 -17.66 50.83 -5.20
CA PHE A 451 -17.00 52.14 -5.14
C PHE A 451 -17.69 53.12 -4.16
N HIS A 452 -18.68 52.66 -3.40
CA HIS A 452 -19.45 53.47 -2.45
C HIS A 452 -19.49 52.86 -1.05
N SER A 453 -18.34 52.76 -0.39
CA SER A 453 -18.20 52.89 1.07
C SER A 453 -16.77 52.49 1.46
N ALA A 454 -16.26 53.15 2.48
CA ALA A 454 -14.89 53.03 2.94
C ALA A 454 -14.52 51.59 3.35
N ALA A 455 -13.25 51.24 3.09
CA ALA A 455 -12.47 50.18 3.73
C ALA A 455 -12.43 48.76 3.14
N LEU A 456 -12.52 48.59 1.81
CA LEU A 456 -11.90 47.44 1.13
C LEU A 456 -11.03 47.94 -0.02
N ARG A 457 -9.71 47.73 0.09
CA ARG A 457 -8.73 48.27 -0.85
C ARG A 457 -8.65 47.37 -2.09
N PRO A 458 -8.94 47.86 -3.31
CA PRO A 458 -8.62 47.14 -4.54
C PRO A 458 -7.10 46.94 -4.66
N ALA A 459 -6.66 45.99 -5.49
CA ALA A 459 -5.25 45.83 -5.83
C ALA A 459 -4.69 47.18 -6.34
N LEU A 460 -3.79 47.79 -5.58
CA LEU A 460 -3.29 49.14 -5.83
C LEU A 460 -1.79 49.07 -6.15
N LEU A 461 -1.41 49.43 -7.37
CA LEU A 461 -0.01 49.62 -7.74
C LEU A 461 0.45 50.98 -7.17
N ILE A 462 1.16 50.97 -6.04
CA ILE A 462 1.70 52.18 -5.44
C ILE A 462 3.16 52.32 -5.85
N VAL A 463 3.47 53.29 -6.73
CA VAL A 463 4.84 53.67 -7.06
C VAL A 463 5.28 54.73 -6.04
N SER A 464 6.29 54.43 -5.24
CA SER A 464 6.83 55.37 -4.24
C SER A 464 8.35 55.52 -4.37
N SER A 465 8.82 56.76 -4.24
CA SER A 465 10.24 57.15 -4.31
C SER A 465 10.77 57.44 -2.89
N PRO A 466 11.97 56.95 -2.49
CA PRO A 466 12.53 57.28 -1.19
C PRO A 466 13.31 58.62 -1.25
N ARG A 467 12.70 59.66 -0.65
CA ARG A 467 13.15 61.05 -0.33
C ARG A 467 12.45 62.11 -1.21
N ARG A 468 11.77 63.15 -0.70
CA ARG A 468 11.62 63.77 0.63
C ARG A 468 10.14 64.11 0.85
N TYR A 469 9.78 64.37 2.11
CA TYR A 469 8.58 65.14 2.49
C TYR A 469 8.33 66.30 1.51
N GLU A 470 7.23 66.23 0.76
CA GLU A 470 6.40 67.38 0.40
C GLU A 470 5.14 66.87 -0.31
N ASN A 471 3.99 67.43 0.10
CA ASN A 471 2.68 67.18 -0.46
C ASN A 471 2.67 67.31 -1.98
N LEU A 472 2.22 66.29 -2.72
CA LEU A 472 1.56 66.51 -4.02
C LEU A 472 0.60 65.36 -4.37
N SER A 473 -0.68 65.70 -4.18
CA SER A 473 -1.85 65.46 -5.03
C SER A 473 -1.90 64.26 -5.98
N LYS A 474 -2.99 63.50 -5.83
CA LYS A 474 -3.68 62.71 -6.86
C LYS A 474 -3.56 63.33 -8.26
N GLU A 475 -3.07 62.57 -9.23
CA GLU A 475 -3.38 62.78 -10.65
C GLU A 475 -4.05 61.53 -11.22
N ILE A 476 -5.34 61.69 -11.51
CA ILE A 476 -6.12 60.79 -12.35
C ILE A 476 -5.93 61.30 -13.77
N LEU A 477 -5.18 60.56 -14.60
CA LEU A 477 -5.20 60.77 -16.04
C LEU A 477 -6.53 60.24 -16.58
N LYS A 478 -7.52 61.15 -16.63
CA LYS A 478 -8.69 61.04 -17.50
C LYS A 478 -8.20 61.09 -18.95
N SER A 479 -8.48 60.07 -19.74
CA SER A 479 -8.53 60.20 -21.19
C SER A 479 -9.71 61.12 -21.57
N PRO A 480 -9.57 62.01 -22.57
CA PRO A 480 -10.72 62.70 -23.15
C PRO A 480 -11.47 61.77 -24.10
N PRO A 481 -12.80 61.96 -24.28
CA PRO A 481 -13.60 61.10 -25.14
C PRO A 481 -13.46 61.52 -26.61
N ARG A 482 -13.28 60.52 -27.49
CA ARG A 482 -14.01 60.39 -28.75
C ARG A 482 -13.90 58.98 -29.29
#